data_AF-A0A0Q6FZX6-F1
#
_entry.id   AF-A0A0Q6FZX6-F1
#
_cell.length_a   1.000
_cell.length_b   1.000
_cell.length_c   1.000
_cell.angle_alpha   90.00
_cell.angle_beta   90.00
_cell.angle_gamma   90.00
#
_symmetry.space_group_name_H-M   'P 1'
#
loop_
_entity.id
_entity.type
_entity.pdbx_description
1 polymer ?
#
loop_
_entity_poly.entity_id
_entity_poly.type
_entity_poly.pdbx_seq_one_letter_code
_entity_poly.pdbx_strand_id
1 'polypeptide(L)'
;MLTVWSLVRFLHVLGAVLWVGGQLTVSALVLPVARRRLGEEQRAALMRSLGMRLGIVTVVAFIPLQVTTGVLLAAHKGVTIASLAEPGYGRMLAGKLTAFVLVMLAAALHGWATGAGRRTLARALAVSTLVGSVGVVLLATALPIT
;
A
#
# COMPACT_ATOMS: atom_id res chain seq x y z
N MET A 1 16.29 -25.12 -2.14
CA MET A 1 16.40 -24.90 -0.68
C MET A 1 15.97 -23.47 -0.35
N LEU A 2 15.30 -23.23 0.78
CA LEU A 2 14.93 -21.89 1.21
C LEU A 2 16.18 -21.11 1.64
N THR A 3 16.43 -19.96 1.01
CA THR A 3 17.53 -19.05 1.40
C THR A 3 17.00 -17.89 2.23
N VAL A 4 17.88 -17.19 2.95
CA VAL A 4 17.53 -15.94 3.66
C VAL A 4 16.90 -14.93 2.70
N TRP A 5 17.41 -14.81 1.48
CA TRP A 5 16.88 -13.90 0.46
C TRP A 5 15.50 -14.33 -0.07
N SER A 6 15.24 -15.63 -0.16
CA SER A 6 13.90 -16.16 -0.45
C SER A 6 12.91 -15.76 0.65
N LEU A 7 13.33 -15.82 1.92
CA LEU A 7 12.51 -15.40 3.06
C LEU A 7 12.23 -13.89 3.06
N VAL A 8 13.27 -13.06 2.85
CA VAL A 8 13.10 -11.59 2.75
C VAL A 8 12.13 -11.22 1.63
N ARG A 9 12.26 -11.86 0.46
CA ARG A 9 11.33 -11.67 -0.67
C ARG A 9 9.92 -12.12 -0.31
N PHE A 10 9.78 -13.28 0.32
CA PHE A 10 8.48 -13.80 0.76
C PHE A 10 7.79 -12.83 1.71
N LEU A 11 8.49 -12.32 2.72
CA LEU A 11 7.96 -11.34 3.67
C LEU A 11 7.57 -10.02 3.00
N HIS A 12 8.37 -9.55 2.04
CA HIS A 12 8.04 -8.37 1.23
C HIS A 12 6.71 -8.58 0.48
N VAL A 13 6.58 -9.69 -0.25
CA VAL A 13 5.38 -10.00 -1.03
C VAL A 13 4.17 -10.22 -0.11
N LEU A 14 4.33 -10.98 0.97
CA LEU A 14 3.26 -11.24 1.93
C LEU A 14 2.72 -9.94 2.53
N GLY A 15 3.60 -9.05 2.98
CA GLY A 15 3.19 -7.75 3.50
C GLY A 15 2.46 -6.89 2.47
N ALA A 16 2.89 -6.91 1.21
CA ALA A 16 2.23 -6.18 0.13
C ALA A 16 0.83 -6.75 -0.15
N VAL A 17 0.70 -8.09 -0.21
CA VAL A 17 -0.57 -8.77 -0.42
C VAL A 17 -1.55 -8.51 0.72
N LEU A 18 -1.10 -8.59 1.98
CA LEU A 18 -1.96 -8.33 3.14
C LEU A 18 -2.42 -6.87 3.19
N TRP A 19 -1.56 -5.93 2.81
CA TRP A 19 -1.92 -4.52 2.75
C TRP A 19 -2.94 -4.23 1.65
N VAL A 20 -2.60 -4.51 0.39
CA VAL A 20 -3.52 -4.24 -0.74
C VAL A 20 -4.79 -5.07 -0.61
N GLY A 21 -4.67 -6.32 -0.16
CA GLY A 21 -5.79 -7.20 0.16
C GLY A 21 -6.68 -6.67 1.27
N GLY A 22 -6.12 -6.03 2.31
CA GLY A 22 -6.87 -5.37 3.37
C GLY A 22 -7.70 -4.19 2.84
N GLN A 23 -7.10 -3.35 1.98
CA GLN A 23 -7.79 -2.24 1.31
C GLN A 23 -8.93 -2.74 0.41
N LEU A 24 -8.68 -3.79 -0.39
CA LEU A 24 -9.70 -4.43 -1.23
C LEU A 24 -10.81 -5.06 -0.39
N THR A 25 -10.48 -5.76 0.69
CA THR A 25 -11.47 -6.38 1.58
C THR A 25 -12.42 -5.34 2.17
N VAL A 26 -11.88 -4.25 2.72
CA VAL A 26 -12.70 -3.18 3.29
C VAL A 26 -13.57 -2.52 2.22
N SER A 27 -13.02 -2.19 1.05
CA SER A 27 -13.71 -1.42 0.02
C SER A 27 -14.68 -2.24 -0.83
N ALA A 28 -14.31 -3.46 -1.23
CA ALA A 28 -15.07 -4.29 -2.16
C ALA A 28 -15.99 -5.30 -1.48
N LEU A 29 -15.67 -5.74 -0.25
CA LEU A 29 -16.46 -6.76 0.45
C LEU A 29 -17.23 -6.17 1.63
N VAL A 30 -16.55 -5.47 2.55
CA VAL A 30 -17.18 -5.00 3.78
C VAL A 30 -18.10 -3.80 3.53
N LEU A 31 -17.61 -2.77 2.84
CA LEU A 31 -18.37 -1.53 2.62
C LEU A 31 -19.71 -1.76 1.89
N PRO A 32 -19.80 -2.57 0.82
CA PRO A 32 -21.08 -2.82 0.15
C PRO A 32 -22.10 -3.52 1.04
N VAL A 33 -21.67 -4.52 1.83
CA VAL A 33 -22.54 -5.22 2.78
C VAL A 33 -23.00 -4.28 3.88
N ALA A 34 -22.09 -3.50 4.47
CA ALA A 34 -22.40 -2.50 5.49
C ALA A 34 -23.40 -1.45 4.99
N ARG A 35 -23.26 -0.98 3.74
CA ARG A 35 -24.22 -0.04 3.12
C ARG A 35 -25.63 -0.61 2.98
N ARG A 36 -25.78 -1.91 2.78
CA ARG A 36 -27.08 -2.58 2.61
C ARG A 36 -27.73 -2.97 3.93
N ARG A 37 -26.93 -3.23 4.96
CA ARG A 37 -27.39 -3.86 6.22
C ARG A 37 -27.43 -2.92 7.43
N LEU A 38 -26.68 -1.82 7.41
CA LEU A 38 -26.52 -0.95 8.58
C LEU A 38 -27.09 0.45 8.32
N GLY A 39 -27.60 1.08 9.38
CA GLY A 39 -27.90 2.50 9.41
C GLY A 39 -26.64 3.36 9.22
N GLU A 40 -26.82 4.65 8.90
CA GLU A 40 -25.71 5.55 8.58
C GLU A 40 -24.70 5.68 9.72
N GLU A 41 -25.18 5.78 10.96
CA GLU A 41 -24.35 5.92 12.16
C GLU A 41 -23.55 4.65 12.46
N GLN A 42 -24.19 3.48 12.47
CA GLN A 42 -23.51 2.20 12.71
C GLN A 42 -22.49 1.91 11.61
N ARG A 43 -22.83 2.23 10.35
CA ARG A 43 -21.90 2.11 9.22
C ARG A 43 -20.69 3.04 9.40
N ALA A 44 -20.92 4.30 9.77
CA ALA A 44 -19.84 5.26 9.99
C ALA A 44 -18.90 4.82 11.12
N ALA A 45 -19.46 4.35 12.24
CA ALA A 45 -18.70 3.81 13.36
C ALA A 45 -17.85 2.59 12.96
N LEU A 46 -18.44 1.63 12.24
CA LEU A 46 -17.73 0.45 11.74
C LEU A 46 -16.58 0.84 10.79
N MET A 47 -16.86 1.70 9.80
CA MET A 47 -15.85 2.12 8.82
C MET A 47 -14.73 2.92 9.47
N ARG A 48 -15.04 3.77 10.46
CA ARG A 48 -14.03 4.49 11.24
C ARG A 48 -13.12 3.53 12.00
N SER A 49 -13.69 2.53 12.67
CA SER A 49 -12.92 1.52 13.42
C SER A 49 -12.00 0.70 12.51
N LEU A 50 -12.54 0.21 11.39
CA LEU A 50 -11.76 -0.55 10.41
C LEU A 50 -10.65 0.29 9.78
N GLY A 51 -10.97 1.53 9.37
CA GLY A 51 -10.01 2.46 8.80
C GLY A 51 -8.89 2.81 9.78
N MET A 52 -9.22 3.07 11.04
CA MET A 52 -8.24 3.35 12.09
C MET A 52 -7.32 2.14 12.32
N ARG A 53 -7.89 0.94 12.43
CA ARG A 53 -7.10 -0.28 12.64
C ARG A 53 -6.20 -0.58 11.46
N LEU A 54 -6.71 -0.45 10.22
CA LEU A 54 -5.91 -0.63 9.02
C LEU A 54 -4.78 0.42 8.94
N GLY A 55 -5.08 1.68 9.28
CA GLY A 55 -4.09 2.77 9.36
C GLY A 55 -2.97 2.48 10.36
N ILE A 56 -3.33 2.07 11.59
CA ILE A 56 -2.35 1.70 12.63
C ILE A 56 -1.48 0.52 12.17
N VAL A 57 -2.10 -0.56 11.65
CA VAL A 57 -1.35 -1.71 11.12
C VAL A 57 -0.44 -1.30 9.96
N THR A 58 -0.89 -0.37 9.12
CA THR A 58 -0.07 0.14 8.02
C THR A 58 1.17 0.85 8.53
N VAL A 59 1.01 1.78 9.48
CA VAL A 59 2.13 2.57 10.02
C VAL A 59 3.08 1.72 10.86
N VAL A 60 2.55 0.85 11.73
CA VAL A 60 3.35 0.10 12.71
C VAL A 60 3.94 -1.19 12.12
N ALA A 61 3.27 -1.82 11.16
CA ALA A 61 3.70 -3.11 10.62
C ALA A 61 4.07 -3.03 9.13
N PHE A 62 3.14 -2.62 8.25
CA PHE A 62 3.38 -2.73 6.81
C PHE A 62 4.47 -1.77 6.31
N ILE A 63 4.49 -0.51 6.72
CA ILE A 63 5.51 0.44 6.28
C ILE A 63 6.91 -0.03 6.72
N PRO A 64 7.18 -0.34 8.01
CA PRO A 64 8.49 -0.85 8.42
C PRO A 64 8.87 -2.13 7.66
N LEU A 65 7.95 -3.11 7.58
CA LEU A 65 8.21 -4.35 6.87
C LEU A 65 8.58 -4.12 5.41
N GLN A 66 7.79 -3.31 4.68
CA GLN A 66 7.98 -3.04 3.26
C GLN A 66 9.24 -2.24 2.97
N VAL A 67 9.53 -1.22 3.78
CA VAL A 67 10.74 -0.40 3.63
C VAL A 67 11.97 -1.23 3.93
N THR A 68 12.02 -1.94 5.06
CA THR A 68 13.18 -2.74 5.45
C THR A 68 13.44 -3.86 4.44
N THR A 69 12.42 -4.66 4.09
CA THR A 69 12.61 -5.74 3.11
C THR A 69 12.91 -5.20 1.71
N GLY A 70 12.32 -4.07 1.30
CA GLY A 70 12.59 -3.42 0.03
C GLY A 70 14.04 -2.94 -0.08
N VAL A 71 14.56 -2.30 0.97
CA VAL A 71 15.97 -1.85 1.03
C VAL A 71 16.92 -3.04 1.01
N LEU A 72 16.65 -4.09 1.80
CA LEU A 72 17.48 -5.31 1.80
C LEU A 72 17.52 -5.97 0.42
N LEU A 73 16.39 -6.07 -0.28
CA LEU A 73 16.33 -6.64 -1.63
C LEU A 73 17.04 -5.77 -2.67
N ALA A 74 16.94 -4.44 -2.55
CA ALA A 74 17.63 -3.50 -3.42
C ALA A 74 19.15 -3.60 -3.22
N ALA A 75 19.61 -3.62 -1.97
CA ALA A 75 21.01 -3.77 -1.62
C ALA A 75 21.58 -5.11 -2.10
N HIS A 76 20.83 -6.21 -1.94
CA HIS A 76 21.24 -7.53 -2.43
C HIS A 76 21.45 -7.56 -3.95
N LYS A 77 20.69 -6.75 -4.69
CA LYS A 77 20.81 -6.60 -6.14
C LYS A 77 21.85 -5.55 -6.57
N GLY A 78 22.60 -4.95 -5.63
CA GLY A 78 23.58 -3.93 -5.92
C GLY A 78 23.00 -2.58 -6.39
N VAL A 79 21.72 -2.31 -6.10
CA VAL A 79 21.06 -1.05 -6.47
C VAL A 79 21.67 0.11 -5.71
N THR A 80 22.14 1.11 -6.43
CA THR A 80 22.61 2.40 -5.89
C THR A 80 21.64 3.53 -6.23
N ILE A 81 21.81 4.71 -5.62
CA ILE A 81 21.00 5.89 -5.98
C ILE A 81 21.18 6.26 -7.46
N ALA A 82 22.40 6.15 -7.99
CA ALA A 82 22.68 6.40 -9.40
C ALA A 82 21.94 5.42 -10.32
N SER A 83 21.84 4.14 -9.93
CA SER A 83 21.13 3.13 -10.72
C SER A 83 19.66 3.46 -10.94
N LEU A 84 19.00 4.24 -10.06
CA LEU A 84 17.59 4.62 -10.23
C LEU A 84 17.36 5.49 -11.47
N ALA A 85 18.39 6.19 -11.95
CA ALA A 85 18.33 6.95 -13.18
C ALA A 85 18.60 6.09 -14.43
N GLU A 86 19.06 4.85 -14.30
CA GLU A 86 19.41 3.99 -15.44
C GLU A 86 18.16 3.32 -16.06
N PRO A 87 18.07 3.23 -17.39
CA PRO A 87 17.00 2.49 -18.07
C PRO A 87 16.93 1.01 -17.61
N GLY A 88 15.73 0.42 -17.70
CA GLY A 88 15.51 -0.97 -17.29
C GLY A 88 15.12 -1.08 -15.82
N TYR A 89 15.87 -1.88 -15.06
CA TYR A 89 15.53 -2.20 -13.66
C TYR A 89 15.45 -0.98 -12.77
N GLY A 90 16.45 -0.10 -12.84
CA GLY A 90 16.58 1.08 -11.99
C GLY A 90 15.44 2.08 -12.15
N ARG A 91 15.13 2.48 -13.39
CA ARG A 91 14.02 3.40 -13.67
C ARG A 91 12.65 2.82 -13.34
N MET A 92 12.44 1.51 -13.53
CA MET A 92 11.21 0.83 -13.10
C MET A 92 11.07 0.84 -11.57
N LEU A 93 12.17 0.57 -10.86
CA LEU A 93 12.22 0.65 -9.40
C LEU A 93 11.94 2.09 -8.92
N ALA A 94 12.51 3.10 -9.57
CA ALA A 94 12.24 4.50 -9.28
C ALA A 94 10.74 4.82 -9.45
N GLY A 95 10.12 4.35 -10.53
CA GLY A 95 8.67 4.46 -10.74
C GLY A 95 7.86 3.82 -9.59
N LYS A 96 8.23 2.61 -9.17
CA LYS A 96 7.59 1.92 -8.02
C LYS A 96 7.71 2.73 -6.74
N LEU A 97 8.89 3.28 -6.44
CA LEU A 97 9.14 4.07 -5.23
C LEU A 97 8.35 5.39 -5.25
N THR A 98 8.30 6.08 -6.38
CA THR A 98 7.49 7.29 -6.55
C THR A 98 6.01 6.99 -6.36
N ALA A 99 5.49 5.92 -6.99
CA ALA A 99 4.11 5.49 -6.81
C ALA A 99 3.80 5.16 -5.34
N PHE A 100 4.71 4.47 -4.65
CA PHE A 100 4.59 4.17 -3.23
C PHE A 100 4.49 5.44 -2.37
N VAL A 101 5.36 6.43 -2.60
CA VAL A 101 5.32 7.71 -1.88
C VAL A 101 3.99 8.45 -2.13
N LEU A 102 3.53 8.50 -3.38
CA LEU A 102 2.24 9.13 -3.71
C LEU A 102 1.06 8.43 -3.01
N VAL A 103 1.08 7.10 -2.92
CA VAL A 103 0.08 6.32 -2.16
C VAL A 103 0.12 6.64 -0.68
N MET A 104 1.31 6.81 -0.09
CA MET A 104 1.47 7.23 1.31
C MET A 104 0.91 8.62 1.58
N LEU A 105 1.18 9.57 0.69
CA LEU A 105 0.61 10.91 0.78
C LEU A 105 -0.92 10.86 0.66
N ALA A 106 -1.45 10.13 -0.32
CA ALA A 106 -2.90 9.98 -0.50
C ALA A 106 -3.57 9.33 0.73
N ALA A 107 -2.96 8.31 1.32
CA ALA A 107 -3.45 7.64 2.52
C ALA A 107 -3.46 8.57 3.73
N ALA A 108 -2.39 9.35 3.94
CA ALA A 108 -2.30 10.32 5.02
C ALA A 108 -3.34 11.44 4.85
N LEU A 109 -3.46 12.01 3.65
CA LEU A 109 -4.49 13.00 3.35
C LEU A 109 -5.90 12.43 3.48
N HIS A 110 -6.11 11.13 3.16
CA HIS A 110 -7.42 10.47 3.35
C HIS A 110 -7.81 10.45 4.84
N GLY A 111 -6.89 10.07 5.72
CA GLY A 111 -7.10 10.09 7.17
C GLY A 111 -7.45 11.49 7.68
N TRP A 112 -6.68 12.50 7.25
CA TRP A 112 -6.96 13.90 7.57
C TRP A 112 -8.33 14.38 7.04
N ALA A 113 -8.64 14.13 5.77
CA ALA A 113 -9.89 14.57 5.14
C ALA A 113 -11.12 13.91 5.80
N THR A 114 -10.98 12.67 6.25
CA THR A 114 -12.00 11.96 7.02
C THR A 114 -12.22 12.62 8.38
N GLY A 115 -11.15 12.97 9.10
CA GLY A 115 -11.23 13.69 10.38
C GLY A 115 -11.81 15.11 10.24
N ALA A 116 -11.50 15.79 9.13
CA ALA A 116 -12.00 17.13 8.83
C ALA A 116 -13.43 17.15 8.22
N GLY A 117 -14.12 16.00 8.13
CA GLY A 117 -15.48 15.91 7.59
C GLY A 117 -15.59 16.14 6.06
N ARG A 118 -14.48 16.19 5.32
CA ARG A 118 -14.43 16.45 3.87
C ARG A 118 -14.75 15.18 3.05
N ARG A 119 -16.02 14.77 3.06
CA ARG A 119 -16.49 13.47 2.50
C ARG A 119 -16.04 13.20 1.05
N THR A 120 -16.20 14.18 0.15
CA THR A 120 -15.84 14.01 -1.27
C THR A 120 -14.35 13.80 -1.48
N LEU A 121 -13.53 14.61 -0.80
CA LEU A 121 -12.07 14.52 -0.85
C LEU A 121 -11.58 13.20 -0.22
N ALA A 122 -12.12 12.83 0.94
CA ALA A 122 -11.80 11.57 1.60
C ALA A 122 -12.09 10.37 0.69
N ARG A 123 -13.22 10.38 -0.03
CA ARG A 123 -13.56 9.33 -1.00
C ARG A 123 -12.58 9.29 -2.17
N ALA A 124 -12.25 10.43 -2.77
CA ALA A 124 -11.31 10.50 -3.87
C ALA A 124 -9.94 9.94 -3.47
N LEU A 125 -9.41 10.38 -2.32
CA LEU A 125 -8.13 9.92 -1.79
C LEU A 125 -8.12 8.44 -1.43
N ALA A 126 -9.23 7.88 -0.92
CA ALA A 126 -9.35 6.45 -0.67
C ALA A 126 -9.24 5.64 -1.98
N VAL A 127 -9.94 6.07 -3.03
CA VAL A 127 -9.87 5.43 -4.35
C VAL A 127 -8.47 5.58 -4.95
N SER A 128 -7.88 6.78 -4.89
CA SER A 128 -6.51 7.02 -5.36
C SER A 128 -5.50 6.15 -4.63
N THR A 129 -5.63 5.99 -3.31
CA THR A 129 -4.77 5.11 -2.51
C THR A 129 -4.90 3.67 -2.98
N LEU A 130 -6.12 3.15 -3.14
CA LEU A 130 -6.35 1.77 -3.58
C LEU A 130 -5.80 1.52 -4.99
N VAL A 131 -6.14 2.38 -5.95
CA VAL A 131 -5.68 2.25 -7.35
C VAL A 131 -4.16 2.40 -7.42
N GLY A 132 -3.60 3.36 -6.69
CA GLY A 132 -2.15 3.57 -6.61
C GLY A 132 -1.45 2.35 -5.99
N SER A 133 -1.99 1.76 -4.92
CA SER A 133 -1.46 0.52 -4.33
C SER A 133 -1.42 -0.63 -5.33
N VAL A 134 -2.49 -0.81 -6.12
CA VAL A 134 -2.51 -1.80 -7.21
C VAL A 134 -1.45 -1.47 -8.27
N GLY A 135 -1.27 -0.20 -8.60
CA GLY A 135 -0.20 0.28 -9.49
C GLY A 135 1.21 -0.03 -8.97
N VAL A 136 1.45 0.12 -7.66
CA VAL A 136 2.72 -0.27 -7.02
C VAL A 136 2.99 -1.76 -7.18
N VAL A 137 1.96 -2.60 -7.01
CA VAL A 137 2.07 -4.05 -7.22
C VAL A 137 2.34 -4.36 -8.70
N LEU A 138 1.64 -3.71 -9.63
CA LEU A 138 1.86 -3.87 -11.07
C LEU A 138 3.31 -3.53 -11.46
N LEU A 139 3.81 -2.39 -11.01
CA LEU A 139 5.21 -1.99 -11.24
C LEU A 139 6.19 -2.98 -10.62
N ALA A 140 5.87 -3.56 -9.46
CA ALA A 140 6.69 -4.59 -8.84
C ALA A 140 6.74 -5.87 -9.70
N THR A 141 5.62 -6.26 -10.33
CA THR A 141 5.58 -7.43 -11.23
C THR A 141 6.27 -7.18 -12.57
N ALA A 142 6.37 -5.91 -12.99
CA ALA A 142 7.02 -5.49 -14.23
C ALA A 142 8.53 -5.26 -14.07
N LEU A 143 9.10 -5.46 -12.88
CA LEU A 143 10.54 -5.35 -12.68
C LEU A 143 11.28 -6.41 -13.52
N PRO A 144 12.24 -6.02 -14.38
CA PRO A 144 13.00 -6.96 -15.19
C PRO A 144 13.69 -8.03 -14.33
N ILE A 145 13.73 -9.24 -14.86
CA ILE A 145 14.51 -10.34 -14.28
C ILE A 145 15.98 -10.00 -14.56
N THR A 146 16.72 -9.72 -13.50
CA THR A 146 18.18 -9.50 -13.50
C THR A 146 18.90 -10.78 -13.16
#